data_AF-W1YCR8-F1
#
_entry.id   AF-W1YCR8-F1
#
_cell.length_a   1.000
_cell.length_b   1.000
_cell.length_c   1.000
_cell.angle_alpha   90.00
_cell.angle_beta   90.00
_cell.angle_gamma   90.00
#
_symmetry.space_group_name_H-M   'P 1'
#
loop_
_entity.id
_entity.type
_entity.pdbx_description
1 polymer ?
#
loop_
_entity_poly.entity_id
_entity_poly.type
_entity_poly.pdbx_seq_one_letter_code
_entity_poly.pdbx_strand_id
1 'polypeptide(L)' 'MTSEAKKVLVIGSGPIIIGQAAEFDYAGTQACRSLREEGYKVV' A
#
# COMPACT_ATOMS: atom_id res chain seq x y z
N MET A 1 -23.36 12.32 -10.52
CA MET A 1 -22.28 11.44 -11.02
C MET A 1 -21.55 10.89 -9.80
N THR A 2 -21.80 9.65 -9.39
CA THR A 2 -21.05 9.02 -8.29
C THR A 2 -19.75 8.48 -8.88
N SER A 3 -18.63 9.17 -8.68
CA SER A 3 -17.32 8.60 -9.03
C SER A 3 -17.04 7.44 -8.08
N GLU A 4 -17.09 6.21 -8.56
CA GLU A 4 -16.58 5.09 -7.78
C GLU A 4 -15.08 5.29 -7.53
N ALA A 5 -14.69 5.32 -6.25
CA ALA A 5 -13.29 5.36 -5.88
C ALA A 5 -12.60 4.10 -6.42
N LYS A 6 -11.60 4.30 -7.28
CA LYS A 6 -10.80 3.20 -7.82
C LYS A 6 -10.15 2.44 -6.67
N LYS A 7 -10.22 1.11 -6.71
CA LYS A 7 -9.65 0.23 -5.66
C LYS A 7 -8.26 -0.26 -6.08
N VAL A 8 -7.33 -0.29 -5.14
CA VAL A 8 -5.97 -0.81 -5.31
C VAL A 8 -5.69 -1.81 -4.20
N LEU A 9 -5.10 -2.96 -4.53
CA LEU A 9 -4.62 -3.96 -3.57
C LEU A 9 -3.11 -3.77 -3.38
N VAL A 10 -2.67 -3.52 -2.15
CA VAL A 10 -1.24 -3.42 -1.79
C VAL A 10 -0.82 -4.74 -1.14
N ILE A 11 0.04 -5.49 -1.84
CA ILE A 11 0.60 -6.72 -1.30
C ILE A 11 1.72 -6.37 -0.32
N GLY A 12 1.58 -6.83 0.92
CA GLY A 12 2.57 -6.60 1.96
C GLY A 12 3.90 -7.33 1.72
N SER A 13 4.86 -7.08 2.61
CA SER A 13 6.23 -7.60 2.56
C SER A 13 6.35 -9.12 2.71
N GLY A 14 5.30 -9.78 3.23
CA GLY A 14 5.39 -11.17 3.67
C GLY A 14 6.24 -11.31 4.93
N PRO A 15 6.73 -12.52 5.28
CA PRO A 15 7.63 -12.70 6.40
C PRO A 15 8.99 -12.05 6.14
N ILE A 16 9.61 -11.49 7.19
CA ILE A 16 10.98 -10.96 7.15
C ILE A 16 11.95 -12.13 6.91
N ILE A 17 12.83 -11.98 5.92
CA ILE A 17 13.87 -12.97 5.56
C ILE A 17 15.28 -12.35 5.66
N ILE A 18 16.32 -13.18 5.72
CA ILE A 18 17.70 -12.69 5.75
C ILE A 18 17.99 -11.85 4.50
N GLY A 19 18.52 -10.64 4.69
CA GLY A 19 18.74 -9.68 3.61
C GLY A 19 17.55 -8.79 3.29
N GLN A 20 16.44 -8.97 4.02
CA GLN A 20 15.26 -8.10 3.98
C GLN A 20 15.01 -7.60 5.41
N ALA A 21 15.06 -6.29 5.64
CA ALA A 21 14.65 -5.69 6.90
C ALA A 21 13.20 -5.18 6.79
N ALA A 22 12.86 -4.13 7.54
CA ALA A 22 11.53 -3.51 7.52
C ALA A 22 11.30 -2.58 6.31
N GLU A 23 12.19 -2.58 5.32
CA GLU A 23 12.12 -1.68 4.16
C GLU A 23 10.80 -1.78 3.38
N PHE A 24 10.26 -3.00 3.22
CA PHE A 24 9.02 -3.23 2.48
C PHE A 24 7.77 -2.92 3.31
N ASP A 25 7.84 -3.03 4.64
CA ASP A 25 6.77 -2.56 5.53
C ASP A 25 6.67 -1.04 5.47
N TYR A 26 7.82 -0.36 5.50
CA TYR A 26 7.88 1.09 5.33
C TYR A 26 7.37 1.51 3.94
N ALA A 27 7.87 0.89 2.88
CA ALA A 27 7.44 1.19 1.51
C ALA A 27 5.94 0.93 1.28
N GLY A 28 5.42 -0.20 1.78
CA GLY A 28 4.00 -0.54 1.70
C GLY A 28 3.11 0.48 2.44
N THR A 29 3.55 0.95 3.61
CA THR A 29 2.84 2.00 4.36
C THR A 29 2.85 3.34 3.63
N GLN A 30 3.98 3.75 3.06
CA GLN A 30 4.07 4.97 2.25
C GLN A 30 3.16 4.88 1.02
N ALA A 31 3.16 3.74 0.31
CA ALA A 31 2.28 3.51 -0.82
C ALA A 31 0.80 3.61 -0.43
N CYS A 32 0.41 2.99 0.69
CA CYS A 32 -0.96 3.11 1.22
C CYS A 32 -1.33 4.56 1.52
N ARG A 33 -0.41 5.35 2.08
CA ARG A 33 -0.66 6.75 2.42
C ARG A 33 -0.87 7.59 1.16
N SER A 34 0.05 7.52 0.20
CA SER A 34 -0.04 8.28 -1.05
C SER A 34 -1.30 7.91 -1.87
N LEU A 35 -1.63 6.63 -1.97
CA LEU A 35 -2.83 6.20 -2.68
C LEU A 35 -4.12 6.73 -2.03
N ARG A 36 -4.18 6.79 -0.69
CA ARG A 36 -5.33 7.36 0.02
C ARG A 36 -5.43 8.88 -0.17
N GLU A 37 -4.29 9.58 -0.17
CA GLU A 37 -4.22 11.04 -0.46
C GLU A 37 -4.74 11.37 -1.87
N GLU A 38 -4.48 10.48 -2.83
CA GLU A 38 -4.98 10.56 -4.22
C GLU A 38 -6.44 10.07 -4.39
N GLY A 39 -7.13 9.73 -3.30
CA GLY A 39 -8.55 9.34 -3.31
C GLY A 39 -8.83 7.88 -3.73
N TYR A 40 -7.82 7.00 -3.73
CA TYR A 40 -8.02 5.57 -3.97
C TYR A 40 -8.47 4.85 -2.69
N LYS A 41 -9.32 3.84 -2.88
CA LYS A 41 -9.61 2.88 -1.81
C LYS A 41 -8.54 1.78 -1.84
N VAL A 42 -7.70 1.75 -0.81
CA VAL A 42 -6.63 0.76 -0.68
C VAL A 42 -7.10 -0.42 0.17
N VAL A 43 -6.80 -1.64 -0.30
CA VAL A 43 -6.98 -2.92 0.41
C VAL A 43 -5.62 -3.55 0.62
#